data_AF-A0A4Y8XUL2-F1
#
_entry.id   AF-A0A4Y8XUL2-F1
#
_cell.length_a   1.000
_cell.length_b   1.000
_cell.length_c   1.000
_cell.angle_alpha   90.00
_cell.angle_beta   90.00
_cell.angle_gamma   90.00
#
_symmetry.space_group_name_H-M   'P 1'
#
loop_
_entity.id
_entity.type
_entity.pdbx_description
1 polymer ?
#
loop_
_entity_poly.entity_id
_entity_poly.type
_entity_poly.pdbx_seq_one_letter_code
_entity_poly.pdbx_strand_id
1 'polypeptide(L)'
;MNNPAIADIILSTSRTHGLVGVPSGARFPQAQDALREAGFSPLPGGAFAALPHQTRAARATANALVHHAHEHGASITISSRPYLGDIGSDIAARLPGDWSATVKTYPRRHWQEDLIGSLWDSGDLLKAMLHDHVPCAVELNNHAGTELLLIERPGHATGYLVGAFATEDYDANWEEPKAPRSIVLPAEVDRAARAVAHTFLPNYRRALYQRRLDTVMSALNRIRPEHEALQTIKASHRPGDGTPHAGSRLHAQMERAFADHAWLSFRDVLQHAPLLLARCRPTASPWPQDAGALSRLRDALADSQNAWDEFNALRAELYSIPADLSAQEWSQVRSTLGTAVLPAIRTWLADSETFERQARAAVPGGHVALSAPSPRLLTTSPALPAPAGERAPLTP
;
A
#
# COMPACT_ATOMS: atom_id res chain seq x y z
N MET A 1 -40.21 -10.85 -9.93
CA MET A 1 -39.75 -10.17 -8.71
C MET A 1 -39.02 -11.21 -7.87
N ASN A 2 -37.70 -11.34 -8.04
CA ASN A 2 -36.92 -12.26 -7.21
C ASN A 2 -36.81 -11.66 -5.81
N ASN A 3 -37.35 -12.36 -4.83
CA ASN A 3 -37.10 -12.08 -3.43
C ASN A 3 -35.57 -12.11 -3.25
N PRO A 4 -34.90 -11.04 -2.74
CA PRO A 4 -33.47 -11.11 -2.52
C PRO A 4 -33.22 -12.29 -1.58
N ALA A 5 -32.54 -13.33 -2.09
CA ALA A 5 -32.32 -14.55 -1.34
C ALA A 5 -31.63 -14.18 -0.04
N ILE A 6 -32.29 -14.47 1.08
CA ILE A 6 -31.82 -14.04 2.39
C ILE A 6 -30.52 -14.80 2.72
N ALA A 7 -30.35 -16.02 2.20
CA ALA A 7 -29.10 -16.78 2.14
C ALA A 7 -28.86 -17.23 0.70
N ASP A 8 -27.64 -17.06 0.17
CA ASP A 8 -27.30 -17.42 -1.21
C ASP A 8 -25.92 -18.08 -1.27
N ILE A 9 -25.78 -19.10 -2.10
CA ILE A 9 -24.55 -19.88 -2.27
C ILE A 9 -24.11 -19.78 -3.72
N ILE A 10 -22.95 -19.18 -3.95
CA ILE A 10 -22.34 -19.14 -5.28
C ILE A 10 -21.46 -20.37 -5.44
N LEU A 11 -21.85 -21.28 -6.33
CA LEU A 11 -21.12 -22.52 -6.60
C LEU A 11 -20.24 -22.36 -7.83
N SER A 12 -18.94 -22.59 -7.69
CA SER A 12 -17.94 -22.50 -8.76
C SER A 12 -17.09 -23.77 -8.82
N THR A 13 -16.46 -24.03 -9.96
CA THR A 13 -15.53 -25.15 -10.10
C THR A 13 -14.08 -24.70 -9.87
N SER A 14 -13.34 -25.45 -9.08
CA SER A 14 -11.91 -25.31 -8.83
C SER A 14 -11.16 -26.54 -9.32
N ARG A 15 -9.99 -26.34 -9.93
CA ARG A 15 -9.10 -27.42 -10.36
C ARG A 15 -8.39 -28.08 -9.19
N THR A 16 -8.18 -27.33 -8.11
CA THR A 16 -7.45 -27.77 -6.92
C THR A 16 -8.39 -28.35 -5.86
N HIS A 17 -9.57 -27.73 -5.70
CA HIS A 17 -10.50 -28.03 -4.61
C HIS A 17 -11.81 -28.69 -5.06
N GLY A 18 -12.03 -28.89 -6.36
CA GLY A 18 -13.25 -29.53 -6.87
C GLY A 18 -14.43 -28.55 -6.94
N LEU A 19 -15.50 -28.80 -6.19
CA LEU A 19 -16.63 -27.87 -6.11
C LEU A 19 -16.42 -26.89 -4.96
N VAL A 20 -16.52 -25.59 -5.22
CA VAL A 20 -16.33 -24.55 -4.21
C VAL A 20 -17.60 -23.72 -4.08
N GLY A 21 -18.14 -23.65 -2.86
CA GLY A 21 -19.26 -22.80 -2.48
C GLY A 21 -18.80 -21.56 -1.73
N VAL A 22 -19.25 -20.39 -2.18
CA VAL A 22 -19.07 -19.12 -1.47
C VAL A 22 -20.43 -18.70 -0.89
N PRO A 23 -20.60 -18.73 0.45
CA PRO A 23 -21.83 -18.31 1.10
C PRO A 23 -21.94 -16.78 1.13
N SER A 24 -23.12 -16.25 0.88
CA SER A 24 -23.41 -14.81 0.84
C SER A 24 -24.85 -14.51 1.29
N GLY A 25 -25.16 -13.23 1.49
CA GLY A 25 -26.49 -12.76 1.88
C GLY A 25 -26.63 -12.45 3.37
N ALA A 26 -27.79 -11.91 3.75
CA ALA A 26 -28.08 -11.45 5.11
C ALA A 26 -28.02 -12.59 6.16
N ARG A 27 -28.46 -13.79 5.77
CA ARG A 27 -28.46 -15.05 6.52
C ARG A 27 -27.41 -16.02 6.01
N PHE A 28 -26.23 -15.53 5.61
CA PHE A 28 -25.11 -16.39 5.21
C PHE A 28 -24.74 -17.51 6.21
N PRO A 29 -24.97 -17.43 7.55
CA PRO A 29 -24.72 -18.58 8.43
C PRO A 29 -25.54 -19.81 8.03
N GLN A 30 -26.78 -19.63 7.58
CA GLN A 30 -27.63 -20.73 7.09
C GLN A 30 -27.07 -21.35 5.80
N ALA A 31 -26.49 -20.53 4.93
CA ALA A 31 -25.77 -21.00 3.74
C ALA A 31 -24.49 -21.79 4.13
N GLN A 32 -23.80 -21.38 5.20
CA GLN A 32 -22.65 -22.13 5.73
C GLN A 32 -23.06 -23.48 6.33
N ASP A 33 -24.16 -23.50 7.10
CA ASP A 33 -24.68 -24.73 7.71
C ASP A 33 -25.09 -25.73 6.62
N ALA A 34 -25.81 -25.29 5.59
CA ALA A 34 -26.15 -26.12 4.43
C ALA A 34 -24.90 -26.68 3.70
N LEU A 35 -23.83 -25.89 3.56
CA LEU A 35 -22.56 -26.35 2.98
C LEU A 35 -21.87 -27.41 3.85
N ARG A 36 -21.83 -27.22 5.17
CA ARG A 36 -21.22 -28.19 6.10
C ARG A 36 -21.99 -29.50 6.14
N GLU A 37 -23.32 -29.44 6.21
CA GLU A 37 -24.19 -30.62 6.23
C GLU A 37 -24.14 -31.39 4.89
N ALA A 38 -23.97 -30.69 3.77
CA ALA A 38 -23.74 -31.31 2.46
C ALA A 38 -22.34 -31.95 2.32
N GLY A 39 -21.45 -31.78 3.30
CA GLY A 39 -20.11 -32.39 3.34
C GLY A 39 -18.99 -31.53 2.76
N PHE A 40 -19.19 -30.21 2.63
CA PHE A 40 -18.10 -29.29 2.25
C PHE A 40 -17.23 -28.97 3.47
N SER A 41 -15.91 -28.92 3.23
CA SER A 41 -14.92 -28.50 4.23
C SER A 41 -14.61 -27.00 4.10
N PRO A 42 -14.44 -26.27 5.21
CA PRO A 42 -14.08 -24.85 5.15
C PRO A 42 -12.67 -24.66 4.58
N LEU A 43 -12.49 -23.62 3.77
CA LEU A 43 -11.22 -23.15 3.24
C LEU A 43 -10.76 -21.88 3.96
N PRO A 44 -9.45 -21.59 3.97
CA PRO A 44 -8.95 -20.27 4.35
C PRO A 44 -9.63 -19.19 3.51
N GLY A 45 -10.09 -18.12 4.16
CA GLY A 45 -10.76 -17.00 3.49
C GLY A 45 -12.29 -17.05 3.46
N GLY A 46 -12.93 -18.10 4.00
CA GLY A 46 -14.39 -18.16 4.21
C GLY A 46 -15.20 -18.92 3.15
N ALA A 47 -14.53 -19.45 2.12
CA ALA A 47 -15.13 -20.35 1.14
C ALA A 47 -15.21 -21.80 1.66
N PHE A 48 -15.97 -22.65 0.98
CA PHE A 48 -16.16 -24.07 1.33
C PHE A 48 -15.88 -24.94 0.11
N ALA A 49 -15.19 -26.06 0.28
CA ALA A 49 -14.83 -26.97 -0.81
C ALA A 49 -15.28 -28.40 -0.58
N ALA A 50 -15.72 -29.05 -1.65
CA ALA A 50 -15.95 -30.48 -1.73
C ALA A 50 -14.91 -31.08 -2.67
N LEU A 51 -14.00 -31.87 -2.09
CA LEU A 51 -12.88 -32.50 -2.80
C LEU A 51 -13.36 -33.33 -4.00
N PRO A 52 -12.57 -33.38 -5.09
CA PRO A 52 -12.92 -34.13 -6.29
C PRO A 52 -12.63 -35.62 -6.07
N HIS A 53 -13.39 -36.29 -5.21
CA HIS A 53 -13.32 -37.75 -5.08
C HIS A 53 -14.38 -38.39 -5.96
N GLN A 54 -14.02 -38.70 -7.21
CA GLN A 54 -14.88 -39.38 -8.21
C GLN A 54 -16.15 -38.63 -8.62
N THR A 55 -16.52 -38.70 -9.91
CA THR A 55 -17.71 -38.05 -10.49
C THR A 55 -19.01 -38.44 -9.77
N ARG A 56 -19.06 -39.64 -9.16
CA ARG A 56 -20.23 -40.14 -8.44
C ARG A 56 -20.39 -39.50 -7.06
N ALA A 57 -19.30 -39.30 -6.31
CA ALA A 57 -19.39 -38.65 -5.00
C ALA A 57 -19.63 -37.15 -5.16
N ALA A 58 -19.02 -36.50 -6.16
CA ALA A 58 -19.31 -35.09 -6.47
C ALA A 58 -20.80 -34.85 -6.79
N ARG A 59 -21.44 -35.78 -7.53
CA ARG A 59 -22.91 -35.73 -7.77
C ARG A 59 -23.71 -35.95 -6.50
N ALA A 60 -23.29 -36.86 -5.63
CA ALA A 60 -23.96 -37.08 -4.35
C ALA A 60 -23.88 -35.83 -3.45
N THR A 61 -22.71 -35.20 -3.36
CA THR A 61 -22.49 -33.94 -2.62
C THR A 61 -23.29 -32.78 -3.21
N ALA A 62 -23.36 -32.66 -4.54
CA ALA A 62 -24.20 -31.64 -5.19
C ALA A 62 -25.70 -31.86 -4.91
N ASN A 63 -26.17 -33.11 -4.94
CA ASN A 63 -27.56 -33.43 -4.59
C ASN A 63 -27.86 -33.16 -3.11
N ALA A 64 -26.95 -33.51 -2.21
CA ALA A 64 -27.06 -33.20 -0.79
C ALA A 64 -27.11 -31.68 -0.55
N LEU A 65 -26.29 -30.92 -1.29
CA LEU A 65 -26.31 -29.46 -1.23
C LEU A 65 -27.66 -28.89 -1.66
N VAL A 66 -28.25 -29.38 -2.75
CA VAL A 66 -29.59 -28.92 -3.19
C VAL A 66 -30.65 -29.22 -2.13
N HIS A 67 -30.57 -30.39 -1.50
CA HIS A 67 -31.49 -30.77 -0.42
C HIS A 67 -31.36 -29.85 0.80
N HIS A 68 -30.14 -29.73 1.35
CA HIS A 68 -29.90 -28.90 2.53
C HIS A 68 -30.08 -27.40 2.26
N ALA A 69 -29.74 -26.91 1.07
CA ALA A 69 -30.03 -25.52 0.70
C ALA A 69 -31.54 -25.23 0.73
N HIS A 70 -32.38 -26.18 0.27
CA HIS A 70 -33.82 -26.04 0.38
C HIS A 70 -34.29 -26.05 1.84
N GLU A 71 -33.77 -26.94 2.69
CA GLU A 71 -34.10 -27.01 4.13
C GLU A 71 -33.74 -25.72 4.88
N HIS A 72 -32.58 -25.13 4.56
CA HIS A 72 -32.07 -23.91 5.17
C HIS A 72 -32.58 -22.63 4.49
N GLY A 73 -33.41 -22.74 3.45
CA GLY A 73 -33.93 -21.60 2.70
C GLY A 73 -32.87 -20.80 1.95
N ALA A 74 -31.77 -21.44 1.55
CA ALA A 74 -30.69 -20.87 0.77
C ALA A 74 -30.91 -21.07 -0.74
N SER A 75 -30.63 -20.02 -1.51
CA SER A 75 -30.55 -20.09 -2.96
C SER A 75 -29.18 -20.64 -3.40
N ILE A 76 -29.13 -21.34 -4.53
CA ILE A 76 -27.88 -21.78 -5.15
C ILE A 76 -27.77 -21.10 -6.51
N THR A 77 -26.72 -20.31 -6.69
CA THR A 77 -26.35 -19.71 -7.96
C THR A 77 -25.12 -20.44 -8.51
N ILE A 78 -25.28 -21.13 -9.63
CA ILE A 78 -24.16 -21.80 -10.30
C ILE A 78 -23.41 -20.77 -11.14
N SER A 79 -22.15 -20.53 -10.79
CA SER A 79 -21.24 -19.74 -11.59
C SER A 79 -20.71 -20.58 -12.75
N SER A 80 -20.75 -20.01 -13.95
CA SER A 80 -20.05 -20.59 -15.12
C SER A 80 -18.54 -20.35 -15.07
N ARG A 81 -18.04 -19.65 -14.05
CA ARG A 81 -16.64 -19.26 -13.92
C ARG A 81 -15.87 -20.21 -13.01
N PRO A 82 -14.56 -20.36 -13.27
CA PRO A 82 -13.66 -20.98 -12.32
C PRO A 82 -13.64 -20.19 -11.01
N TYR A 83 -13.40 -20.90 -9.91
CA TYR A 83 -13.23 -20.28 -8.60
C TYR A 83 -12.14 -19.20 -8.62
N LEU A 84 -12.47 -18.00 -8.15
CA LEU A 84 -11.58 -16.83 -8.19
C LEU A 84 -10.23 -17.08 -7.49
N GLY A 85 -10.20 -17.90 -6.43
CA GLY A 85 -8.97 -18.26 -5.73
C GLY A 85 -7.95 -18.96 -6.63
N ASP A 86 -8.40 -19.87 -7.51
CA ASP A 86 -7.52 -20.54 -8.46
C ASP A 86 -6.90 -19.55 -9.45
N ILE A 87 -7.70 -18.59 -9.94
CA ILE A 87 -7.26 -17.55 -10.86
C ILE A 87 -6.25 -16.63 -10.19
N GLY A 88 -6.52 -16.23 -8.95
CA GLY A 88 -5.62 -15.41 -8.15
C GLY A 88 -4.27 -16.08 -7.91
N SER A 89 -4.27 -17.34 -7.48
CA SER A 89 -3.02 -18.12 -7.30
C SER A 89 -2.26 -18.29 -8.61
N ASP A 90 -2.96 -18.54 -9.71
CA ASP A 90 -2.37 -18.69 -11.04
C ASP A 90 -1.73 -17.38 -11.55
N ILE A 91 -2.36 -16.24 -11.28
CA ILE A 91 -1.81 -14.92 -11.60
C ILE A 91 -0.58 -14.67 -10.72
N ALA A 92 -0.69 -14.87 -9.40
CA ALA A 92 0.41 -14.67 -8.45
C ALA A 92 1.67 -15.44 -8.87
N ALA A 93 1.53 -16.73 -9.21
CA ALA A 93 2.63 -17.58 -9.65
C ALA A 93 3.34 -17.10 -10.94
N ARG A 94 2.70 -16.23 -11.74
CA ARG A 94 3.23 -15.70 -13.01
C ARG A 94 3.68 -14.25 -12.91
N LEU A 95 3.41 -13.58 -11.79
CA LEU A 95 3.87 -12.22 -11.57
C LEU A 95 5.38 -12.22 -11.24
N PRO A 96 6.09 -11.14 -11.60
CA PRO A 96 7.50 -11.02 -11.27
C PRO A 96 7.70 -10.79 -9.76
N GLY A 97 8.53 -11.63 -9.13
CA GLY A 97 8.80 -11.62 -7.68
C GLY A 97 7.95 -12.64 -6.92
N ASP A 98 8.01 -12.58 -5.60
CA ASP A 98 7.32 -13.53 -4.72
C ASP A 98 5.92 -13.02 -4.38
N TRP A 99 4.93 -13.45 -5.16
CA TRP A 99 3.53 -13.08 -4.93
C TRP A 99 2.76 -14.23 -4.28
N SER A 100 1.97 -13.90 -3.27
CA SER A 100 0.96 -14.79 -2.69
C SER A 100 -0.44 -14.30 -3.02
N ALA A 101 -1.40 -15.23 -3.00
CA ALA A 101 -2.81 -14.95 -3.22
C ALA A 101 -3.61 -15.44 -2.01
N THR A 102 -4.41 -14.56 -1.41
CA THR A 102 -5.31 -14.90 -0.30
C THR A 102 -6.73 -14.53 -0.68
N VAL A 103 -7.63 -15.51 -0.58
CA VAL A 103 -9.05 -15.28 -0.84
C VAL A 103 -9.66 -14.60 0.39
N LYS A 104 -10.51 -13.60 0.16
CA LYS A 104 -11.40 -13.05 1.18
C LYS A 104 -12.83 -13.05 0.68
N THR A 105 -13.73 -13.62 1.47
CA THR A 105 -15.17 -13.55 1.22
C THR A 105 -15.78 -12.39 1.98
N TYR A 106 -16.70 -11.68 1.33
CA TYR A 106 -17.54 -10.65 1.93
C TYR A 106 -19.00 -11.06 1.81
N PRO A 107 -19.51 -11.92 2.72
CA PRO A 107 -20.91 -12.37 2.65
C PRO A 107 -21.93 -11.23 2.71
N ARG A 108 -21.54 -10.05 3.22
CA ARG A 108 -22.39 -8.87 3.39
C ARG A 108 -21.74 -7.63 2.79
N ARG A 109 -22.58 -6.78 2.19
CA ARG A 109 -22.17 -5.50 1.57
C ARG A 109 -21.55 -4.49 2.54
N HIS A 110 -21.91 -4.47 3.82
CA HIS A 110 -21.24 -3.54 4.74
C HIS A 110 -19.85 -4.03 5.17
N TRP A 111 -19.50 -5.32 4.97
CA TRP A 111 -18.15 -5.81 5.28
C TRP A 111 -17.14 -5.50 4.18
N GLN A 112 -17.59 -5.22 2.95
CA GLN A 112 -16.72 -4.67 1.90
C GLN A 112 -16.44 -3.17 2.13
N GLU A 113 -17.28 -2.45 2.88
CA GLU A 113 -17.08 -1.01 3.15
C GLU A 113 -15.79 -0.74 3.94
N ASP A 114 -15.39 -1.68 4.80
CA ASP A 114 -14.11 -1.64 5.53
C ASP A 114 -12.89 -1.61 4.59
N LEU A 115 -13.01 -2.15 3.37
CA LEU A 115 -11.92 -2.14 2.38
C LEU A 115 -11.83 -0.82 1.61
N ILE A 116 -12.94 -0.08 1.51
CA ILE A 116 -13.03 1.10 0.64
C ILE A 116 -12.05 2.17 1.11
N GLY A 117 -11.90 2.36 2.42
CA GLY A 117 -10.95 3.33 2.99
C GLY A 117 -9.49 3.04 2.64
N SER A 118 -9.15 1.76 2.47
CA SER A 118 -7.80 1.29 2.13
C SER A 118 -7.58 1.17 0.62
N LEU A 119 -8.64 1.19 -0.19
CA LEU A 119 -8.52 1.05 -1.63
C LEU A 119 -7.94 2.34 -2.24
N TRP A 120 -6.90 2.19 -3.05
CA TRP A 120 -6.26 3.28 -3.76
C TRP A 120 -6.47 3.11 -5.26
N ASP A 121 -7.66 3.49 -5.70
CA ASP A 121 -8.12 3.33 -7.09
C ASP A 121 -8.93 4.53 -7.55
N SER A 122 -8.71 4.97 -8.79
CA SER A 122 -9.53 6.00 -9.48
C SER A 122 -10.37 5.42 -10.64
N GLY A 123 -10.46 4.10 -10.72
CA GLY A 123 -11.02 3.35 -11.84
C GLY A 123 -12.40 2.74 -11.58
N ASP A 124 -12.66 1.65 -12.29
CA ASP A 124 -13.92 0.92 -12.23
C ASP A 124 -13.98 -0.03 -11.03
N LEU A 125 -12.84 -0.35 -10.41
CA LEU A 125 -12.80 -1.19 -9.21
C LEU A 125 -13.46 -0.48 -8.02
N LEU A 126 -13.10 0.77 -7.73
CA LEU A 126 -13.72 1.54 -6.65
C LEU A 126 -15.23 1.69 -6.89
N LYS A 127 -15.64 1.96 -8.14
CA LYS A 127 -17.08 2.02 -8.50
C LYS A 127 -17.79 0.70 -8.24
N ALA A 128 -17.19 -0.43 -8.65
CA ALA A 128 -17.72 -1.76 -8.40
C ALA A 128 -17.87 -2.03 -6.89
N MET A 129 -16.86 -1.69 -6.09
CA MET A 129 -16.91 -1.84 -4.62
C MET A 129 -17.98 -0.96 -3.96
N LEU A 130 -18.22 0.23 -4.51
CA LEU A 130 -19.21 1.18 -3.97
C LEU A 130 -20.65 0.85 -4.33
N HIS A 131 -20.90 0.27 -5.51
CA HIS A 131 -22.26 0.11 -6.04
C HIS A 131 -22.70 -1.35 -6.01
N ASP A 132 -21.82 -2.29 -6.34
CA ASP A 132 -22.14 -3.70 -6.46
C ASP A 132 -21.78 -4.49 -5.20
N HIS A 133 -22.43 -5.65 -5.02
CA HIS A 133 -22.06 -6.61 -3.98
C HIS A 133 -21.00 -7.56 -4.54
N VAL A 134 -19.82 -7.59 -3.93
CA VAL A 134 -18.72 -8.47 -4.35
C VAL A 134 -18.45 -9.50 -3.26
N PRO A 135 -19.04 -10.71 -3.38
CA PRO A 135 -19.02 -11.70 -2.31
C PRO A 135 -17.66 -12.38 -2.13
N CYS A 136 -16.76 -12.26 -3.10
CA CYS A 136 -15.44 -12.87 -3.09
C CYS A 136 -14.43 -11.97 -3.81
N ALA A 137 -13.28 -11.77 -3.18
CA ALA A 137 -12.12 -11.10 -3.76
C ALA A 137 -10.85 -11.89 -3.45
N VAL A 138 -9.79 -11.62 -4.21
CA VAL A 138 -8.46 -12.13 -3.93
C VAL A 138 -7.50 -10.98 -3.70
N GLU A 139 -6.81 -11.02 -2.57
CA GLU A 139 -5.70 -10.14 -2.27
C GLU A 139 -4.40 -10.76 -2.76
N LEU A 140 -3.68 -10.02 -3.60
CA LEU A 140 -2.35 -10.41 -4.08
C LEU A 140 -1.31 -9.57 -3.34
N ASN A 141 -0.40 -10.23 -2.63
CA ASN A 141 0.63 -9.56 -1.83
C ASN A 141 2.02 -9.99 -2.31
N ASN A 142 2.91 -9.03 -2.57
CA ASN A 142 4.28 -9.32 -3.02
C ASN A 142 5.31 -9.44 -1.88
N HIS A 143 4.85 -9.42 -0.63
CA HIS A 143 5.63 -9.41 0.62
C HIS A 143 6.66 -8.27 0.74
N ALA A 144 6.72 -7.37 -0.24
CA ALA A 144 7.54 -6.17 -0.29
C ALA A 144 6.69 -4.90 -0.10
N GLY A 145 5.46 -5.05 0.41
CA GLY A 145 4.54 -3.98 0.75
C GLY A 145 3.66 -3.49 -0.40
N THR A 146 3.52 -4.23 -1.51
CA THR A 146 2.49 -3.96 -2.53
C THR A 146 1.36 -4.97 -2.41
N GLU A 147 0.15 -4.45 -2.23
CA GLU A 147 -1.07 -5.24 -2.11
C GLU A 147 -2.05 -4.86 -3.21
N LEU A 148 -2.56 -5.86 -3.93
CA LEU A 148 -3.52 -5.69 -5.00
C LEU A 148 -4.83 -6.40 -4.64
N LEU A 149 -5.94 -5.85 -5.12
CA LEU A 149 -7.25 -6.47 -5.02
C LEU A 149 -7.71 -6.93 -6.41
N LEU A 150 -8.00 -8.22 -6.52
CA LEU A 150 -8.58 -8.85 -7.70
C LEU A 150 -10.03 -9.22 -7.40
N ILE A 151 -10.95 -8.74 -8.23
CA ILE A 151 -12.36 -9.11 -8.16
C ILE A 151 -12.87 -9.60 -9.52
N GLU A 152 -13.96 -10.35 -9.48
CA GLU A 152 -14.76 -10.54 -10.68
C GLU A 152 -15.41 -9.23 -11.11
N ARG A 153 -15.46 -8.97 -12.41
CA ARG A 153 -16.11 -7.76 -12.93
C ARG A 153 -17.64 -7.88 -12.78
N PRO A 154 -18.30 -7.04 -11.97
CA PRO A 154 -19.76 -7.10 -11.83
C PRO A 154 -20.47 -6.77 -13.14
N GLY A 155 -21.59 -7.42 -13.43
CA GLY A 155 -22.43 -7.15 -14.61
C GLY A 155 -21.86 -7.58 -15.96
N HIS A 156 -20.63 -8.11 -16.02
CA HIS A 156 -20.01 -8.58 -17.26
C HIS A 156 -19.79 -10.08 -17.21
N ALA A 157 -20.01 -10.81 -18.31
CA ALA A 157 -19.92 -12.28 -18.35
C ALA A 157 -18.51 -12.85 -18.17
N THR A 158 -17.47 -12.08 -18.50
CA THR A 158 -16.05 -12.48 -18.43
C THR A 158 -15.17 -11.31 -18.02
N GLY A 159 -14.02 -11.64 -17.42
CA GLY A 159 -12.97 -10.68 -17.08
C GLY A 159 -12.97 -10.32 -15.60
N TYR A 160 -11.81 -9.84 -15.17
CA TYR A 160 -11.53 -9.49 -13.78
C TYR A 160 -11.15 -8.02 -13.69
N LEU A 161 -11.29 -7.43 -12.52
CA LEU A 161 -10.76 -6.10 -12.23
C LEU A 161 -9.62 -6.24 -11.24
N VAL A 162 -8.54 -5.51 -11.48
CA VAL A 162 -7.42 -5.41 -10.55
C VAL A 162 -7.14 -3.95 -10.22
N GLY A 163 -6.92 -3.68 -8.94
CA GLY A 163 -6.49 -2.39 -8.40
C GLY A 163 -5.58 -2.59 -7.21
N ALA A 164 -5.16 -1.49 -6.58
CA ALA A 164 -4.19 -1.53 -5.49
C ALA A 164 -4.82 -1.05 -4.18
N PHE A 165 -4.31 -1.58 -3.08
CA PHE A 165 -4.49 -0.95 -1.78
C PHE A 165 -3.44 0.15 -1.59
N ALA A 166 -3.75 1.10 -0.71
CA ALA A 166 -2.79 2.06 -0.21
C ALA A 166 -1.75 1.32 0.63
N THR A 167 -0.47 1.51 0.31
CA THR A 167 0.64 0.80 0.96
C THR A 167 1.29 1.60 2.08
N GLU A 168 0.85 2.84 2.25
CA GLU A 168 1.35 3.80 3.23
C GLU A 168 0.15 4.44 3.90
N ASP A 169 0.29 4.78 5.18
CA ASP A 169 -0.75 5.40 6.01
C ASP A 169 -1.02 6.83 5.53
N TYR A 170 -1.77 6.93 4.46
CA TYR A 170 -2.30 8.18 3.97
C TYR A 170 -3.79 8.27 4.31
N ASP A 171 -4.20 9.44 4.76
CA ASP A 171 -5.60 9.77 4.94
C ASP A 171 -6.32 9.85 3.57
N ALA A 172 -7.60 9.47 3.53
CA ALA A 172 -8.51 9.66 2.39
C ALA A 172 -8.02 9.10 1.03
N ASN A 173 -7.49 7.88 1.00
CA ASN A 173 -6.97 7.21 -0.21
C ASN A 173 -7.95 7.16 -1.40
N TRP A 174 -9.25 7.09 -1.12
CA TRP A 174 -10.31 6.94 -2.10
C TRP A 174 -10.74 8.25 -2.77
N GLU A 175 -10.36 9.41 -2.22
CA GLU A 175 -10.63 10.74 -2.81
C GLU A 175 -9.48 11.25 -3.69
N GLU A 176 -8.36 10.54 -3.76
CA GLU A 176 -7.15 10.99 -4.43
C GLU A 176 -7.27 10.93 -5.97
N PRO A 177 -7.32 12.07 -6.68
CA PRO A 177 -7.52 12.09 -8.13
C PRO A 177 -6.34 11.46 -8.91
N LYS A 178 -5.16 11.38 -8.30
CA LYS A 178 -3.96 10.79 -8.89
C LYS A 178 -3.79 9.30 -8.56
N ALA A 179 -4.77 8.67 -7.95
CA ALA A 179 -4.75 7.23 -7.69
C ALA A 179 -4.61 6.43 -9.00
N PRO A 180 -3.90 5.30 -8.99
CA PRO A 180 -3.77 4.46 -10.17
C PRO A 180 -5.15 3.97 -10.61
N ARG A 181 -5.38 3.89 -11.93
CA ARG A 181 -6.62 3.35 -12.47
C ARG A 181 -6.56 1.84 -12.50
N SER A 182 -7.59 1.19 -11.95
CA SER A 182 -7.84 -0.23 -12.09
C SER A 182 -7.87 -0.61 -13.57
N ILE A 183 -7.38 -1.79 -13.90
CA ILE A 183 -7.48 -2.31 -15.26
C ILE A 183 -8.39 -3.52 -15.31
N VAL A 184 -9.10 -3.67 -16.44
CA VAL A 184 -9.83 -4.88 -16.76
C VAL A 184 -8.83 -5.91 -17.26
N LEU A 185 -8.82 -7.07 -16.61
CA LEU A 185 -8.01 -8.21 -16.98
C LEU A 185 -8.79 -9.15 -17.91
N PRO A 186 -8.14 -9.69 -18.95
CA PRO A 186 -8.71 -10.75 -19.76
C PRO A 186 -8.90 -12.02 -18.94
N ALA A 187 -9.75 -12.93 -19.43
CA ALA A 187 -9.98 -14.21 -18.76
C ALA A 187 -8.77 -15.16 -18.85
N GLU A 188 -7.89 -15.00 -19.85
CA GLU A 188 -6.69 -15.82 -19.96
C GLU A 188 -5.61 -15.39 -18.96
N VAL A 189 -5.26 -16.30 -18.05
CA VAL A 189 -4.30 -16.06 -16.94
C VAL A 189 -2.98 -15.47 -17.44
N ASP A 190 -2.37 -16.02 -18.49
CA ASP A 190 -1.07 -15.53 -18.96
C ASP A 190 -1.14 -14.09 -19.48
N ARG A 191 -2.26 -13.72 -20.13
CA ARG A 191 -2.49 -12.35 -20.60
C ARG A 191 -2.83 -11.44 -19.43
N ALA A 192 -3.59 -11.91 -18.45
CA ALA A 192 -3.90 -11.18 -17.23
C ALA A 192 -2.62 -10.85 -16.43
N ALA A 193 -1.78 -11.84 -16.16
CA ALA A 193 -0.51 -11.66 -15.47
C ALA A 193 0.42 -10.69 -16.22
N ARG A 194 0.50 -10.79 -17.56
CA ARG A 194 1.26 -9.83 -18.36
C ARG A 194 0.69 -8.41 -18.28
N ALA A 195 -0.62 -8.24 -18.32
CA ALA A 195 -1.27 -6.93 -18.20
C ALA A 195 -1.01 -6.31 -16.81
N VAL A 196 -1.07 -7.11 -15.75
CA VAL A 196 -0.69 -6.66 -14.40
C VAL A 196 0.78 -6.23 -14.38
N ALA A 197 1.68 -7.09 -14.83
CA ALA A 197 3.12 -6.88 -14.72
C ALA A 197 3.65 -5.70 -15.58
N HIS A 198 3.13 -5.54 -16.80
CA HIS A 198 3.66 -4.58 -17.78
C HIS A 198 2.81 -3.32 -17.92
N THR A 199 1.56 -3.32 -17.45
CA THR A 199 0.67 -2.15 -17.54
C THR A 199 0.30 -1.61 -16.16
N PHE A 200 -0.26 -2.47 -15.29
CA PHE A 200 -0.73 -1.99 -13.98
C PHE A 200 0.42 -1.61 -13.04
N LEU A 201 1.38 -2.51 -12.79
CA LEU A 201 2.46 -2.27 -11.84
C LEU A 201 3.33 -1.05 -12.20
N PRO A 202 3.69 -0.79 -13.47
CA PRO A 202 4.39 0.44 -13.83
C PRO A 202 3.56 1.70 -13.56
N ASN A 203 2.27 1.69 -13.86
CA ASN A 203 1.37 2.81 -13.57
C ASN A 203 1.21 3.05 -12.08
N TYR A 204 1.03 1.98 -11.30
CA TYR A 204 1.00 2.01 -9.84
C TYR A 204 2.28 2.63 -9.26
N ARG A 205 3.47 2.16 -9.69
CA ARG A 205 4.76 2.71 -9.24
C ARG A 205 4.91 4.20 -9.58
N ARG A 206 4.41 4.63 -10.74
CA ARG A 206 4.41 6.03 -11.15
C ARG A 206 3.47 6.87 -10.30
N ALA A 207 2.26 6.40 -10.03
CA ALA A 207 1.31 7.08 -9.14
C ALA A 207 1.89 7.20 -7.73
N LEU A 208 2.57 6.16 -7.22
CA LEU A 208 3.13 6.16 -5.86
C LEU A 208 4.28 7.16 -5.75
N TYR A 209 5.11 7.21 -6.79
CA TYR A 209 6.17 8.21 -6.91
C TYR A 209 5.60 9.64 -6.91
N GLN A 210 4.53 9.89 -7.67
CA GLN A 210 3.89 11.20 -7.73
C GLN A 210 3.27 11.58 -6.40
N ARG A 211 2.56 10.66 -5.75
CA ARG A 211 1.97 10.89 -4.43
C ARG A 211 3.02 11.28 -3.40
N ARG A 212 4.11 10.51 -3.30
CA ARG A 212 5.25 10.84 -2.42
C ARG A 212 5.83 12.22 -2.71
N LEU A 213 6.01 12.56 -3.99
CA LEU A 213 6.51 13.88 -4.38
C LEU A 213 5.55 15.00 -3.94
N ASP A 214 4.26 14.83 -4.20
CA ASP A 214 3.24 15.81 -3.81
C ASP A 214 3.14 15.96 -2.29
N THR A 215 3.28 14.87 -1.52
CA THR A 215 3.33 14.92 -0.05
C THR A 215 4.53 15.72 0.43
N VAL A 216 5.74 15.43 -0.07
CA VAL A 216 6.96 16.17 0.30
C VAL A 216 6.82 17.66 -0.05
N MET A 217 6.35 17.98 -1.25
CA MET A 217 6.19 19.37 -1.67
C MET A 217 5.12 20.10 -0.85
N SER A 218 4.01 19.43 -0.54
CA SER A 218 2.96 19.99 0.32
C SER A 218 3.47 20.26 1.73
N ALA A 219 4.27 19.35 2.31
CA ALA A 219 4.90 19.54 3.61
C ALA A 219 5.86 20.75 3.61
N LEU A 220 6.72 20.88 2.61
CA LEU A 220 7.63 22.02 2.49
C LEU A 220 6.87 23.35 2.28
N ASN A 221 5.78 23.33 1.53
CA ASN A 221 4.93 24.49 1.31
C ASN A 221 4.17 24.91 2.58
N ARG A 222 3.82 23.98 3.47
CA ARG A 222 3.25 24.30 4.80
C ARG A 222 4.27 24.97 5.72
N ILE A 223 5.52 24.51 5.71
CA ILE A 223 6.58 25.01 6.60
C ILE A 223 7.10 26.39 6.15
N ARG A 224 7.16 26.65 4.83
CA ARG A 224 7.76 27.86 4.25
C ARG A 224 7.21 29.19 4.80
N PRO A 225 5.90 29.46 4.83
CA PRO A 225 5.38 30.76 5.29
C PRO A 225 5.71 31.02 6.77
N GLU A 226 5.64 29.99 7.61
CA GLU A 226 6.00 30.11 9.04
C GLU A 226 7.50 30.42 9.20
N HIS A 227 8.35 29.80 8.37
CA HIS A 227 9.77 30.08 8.37
C HIS A 227 10.09 31.52 7.95
N GLU A 228 9.48 32.00 6.86
CA GLU A 228 9.65 33.37 6.36
C GLU A 228 9.17 34.43 7.37
N ALA A 229 8.05 34.17 8.05
CA ALA A 229 7.56 35.01 9.14
C ALA A 229 8.56 35.07 10.30
N LEU A 230 9.11 33.92 10.72
CA LEU A 230 10.13 33.85 11.77
C LEU A 230 11.40 34.64 11.38
N GLN A 231 11.86 34.54 10.12
CA GLN A 231 13.01 35.30 9.65
C GLN A 231 12.74 36.80 9.62
N THR A 232 11.54 37.22 9.20
CA THR A 232 11.14 38.63 9.18
C THR A 232 11.14 39.23 10.59
N ILE A 233 10.62 38.49 11.57
CA ILE A 233 10.60 38.92 12.98
C ILE A 233 12.02 38.99 13.56
N LYS A 234 12.87 38.00 13.27
CA LYS A 234 14.29 38.02 13.68
C LYS A 234 15.06 39.19 13.05
N ALA A 235 14.75 39.55 11.81
CA ALA A 235 15.37 40.66 11.10
C ALA A 235 14.90 42.03 11.63
N SER A 236 13.63 42.17 12.01
CA SER A 236 13.07 43.41 12.57
C SER A 236 13.53 43.69 14.00
N HIS A 237 13.88 42.65 14.77
CA HIS A 237 14.37 42.75 16.15
C HIS A 237 15.90 42.86 16.25
N ARG A 238 16.58 43.28 15.17
CA ARG A 238 18.02 43.52 15.20
C ARG A 238 18.32 44.60 16.26
N PRO A 239 19.20 44.36 17.25
CA PRO A 239 19.29 45.23 18.42
C PRO A 239 19.79 46.63 18.04
N GLY A 240 18.88 47.60 18.06
CA GLY A 240 19.21 49.02 17.94
C GLY A 240 19.72 49.61 19.26
N ASP A 241 19.22 49.14 20.41
CA ASP A 241 19.58 49.70 21.72
C ASP A 241 19.52 48.66 22.87
N GLY A 242 20.67 48.44 23.50
CA GLY A 242 20.82 48.30 24.96
C GLY A 242 20.32 47.08 25.75
N THR A 243 19.38 46.23 25.29
CA THR A 243 18.92 45.06 26.09
C THR A 243 19.00 43.71 25.38
N PRO A 244 20.19 43.07 25.35
CA PRO A 244 20.44 41.82 24.61
C PRO A 244 19.64 40.58 25.10
N HIS A 245 19.18 40.59 26.36
CA HIS A 245 18.74 39.36 27.04
C HIS A 245 17.26 39.03 26.83
N ALA A 246 16.39 40.05 26.70
CA ALA A 246 14.95 39.84 26.50
C ALA A 246 14.62 39.38 25.07
N GLY A 247 15.24 40.01 24.06
CA GLY A 247 15.08 39.62 22.66
C GLY A 247 15.61 38.20 22.36
N SER A 248 16.72 37.80 23.00
CA SER A 248 17.30 36.46 22.84
C SER A 248 16.38 35.36 23.37
N ARG A 249 15.75 35.54 24.54
CA ARG A 249 14.79 34.57 25.09
C ARG A 249 13.52 34.47 24.25
N LEU A 250 13.01 35.60 23.77
CA LEU A 250 11.83 35.63 22.90
C LEU A 250 12.11 34.89 21.57
N HIS A 251 13.26 35.14 20.94
CA HIS A 251 13.66 34.45 19.72
C HIS A 251 13.78 32.93 19.92
N ALA A 252 14.36 32.49 21.04
CA ALA A 252 14.48 31.07 21.36
C ALA A 252 13.11 30.39 21.59
N GLN A 253 12.15 31.11 22.19
CA GLN A 253 10.79 30.60 22.38
C GLN A 253 10.03 30.50 21.06
N MET A 254 10.14 31.52 20.19
CA MET A 254 9.53 31.50 18.86
C MET A 254 10.11 30.40 17.98
N GLU A 255 11.42 30.17 18.04
CA GLU A 255 12.09 29.11 17.29
C GLU A 255 11.65 27.71 17.76
N ARG A 256 11.43 27.53 19.07
CA ARG A 256 10.85 26.29 19.61
C ARG A 256 9.40 26.06 19.20
N ALA A 257 8.60 27.12 19.16
CA ALA A 257 7.22 27.05 18.69
C ALA A 257 7.16 26.69 17.20
N PHE A 258 8.00 27.32 16.37
CA PHE A 258 8.15 26.95 14.97
C PHE A 258 8.62 25.49 14.83
N ALA A 259 9.61 25.06 15.61
CA ALA A 259 10.11 23.68 15.56
C ALA A 259 9.02 22.63 15.86
N ASP A 260 8.15 22.88 16.86
CA ASP A 260 7.01 22.01 17.18
C ASP A 260 6.04 21.87 15.98
N HIS A 261 5.65 22.99 15.37
CA HIS A 261 4.72 22.99 14.23
C HIS A 261 5.36 22.40 12.96
N ALA A 262 6.60 22.82 12.65
CA ALA A 262 7.32 22.36 11.48
C ALA A 262 7.59 20.85 11.51
N TRP A 263 7.85 20.29 12.69
CA TRP A 263 8.02 18.84 12.87
C TRP A 263 6.82 18.04 12.33
N LEU A 264 5.59 18.51 12.56
CA LEU A 264 4.37 17.83 12.13
C LEU A 264 4.31 17.63 10.61
N SER A 265 4.85 18.57 9.83
CA SER A 265 4.91 18.46 8.38
C SER A 265 6.23 17.83 7.90
N PHE A 266 7.34 18.11 8.58
CA PHE A 266 8.66 17.62 8.18
C PHE A 266 8.81 16.10 8.30
N ARG A 267 8.01 15.44 9.13
CA ARG A 267 7.93 13.97 9.18
C ARG A 267 7.64 13.36 7.80
N ASP A 268 6.81 14.01 6.99
CA ASP A 268 6.45 13.54 5.65
C ASP A 268 7.66 13.61 4.71
N VAL A 269 8.52 14.62 4.89
CA VAL A 269 9.79 14.75 4.19
C VAL A 269 10.72 13.59 4.59
N LEU A 270 10.89 13.33 5.88
CA LEU A 270 11.73 12.25 6.39
C LEU A 270 11.25 10.87 5.89
N GLN A 271 9.93 10.65 5.85
CA GLN A 271 9.34 9.40 5.42
C GLN A 271 9.48 9.16 3.91
N HIS A 272 9.20 10.15 3.06
CA HIS A 272 9.04 9.92 1.62
C HIS A 272 10.22 10.40 0.76
N ALA A 273 10.98 11.40 1.20
CA ALA A 273 12.07 11.97 0.42
C ALA A 273 13.25 11.02 0.13
N PRO A 274 13.66 10.09 1.04
CA PRO A 274 14.76 9.16 0.76
C PRO A 274 14.54 8.35 -0.53
N LEU A 275 13.32 7.86 -0.75
CA LEU A 275 12.96 7.07 -1.93
C LEU A 275 12.96 7.91 -3.22
N LEU A 276 12.62 9.20 -3.12
CA LEU A 276 12.66 10.14 -4.24
C LEU A 276 14.11 10.49 -4.62
N LEU A 277 14.95 10.80 -3.62
CA LEU A 277 16.37 11.14 -3.80
C LEU A 277 17.21 9.98 -4.33
N ALA A 278 16.86 8.74 -3.98
CA ALA A 278 17.52 7.55 -4.49
C ALA A 278 17.36 7.40 -6.03
N ARG A 279 16.30 7.97 -6.61
CA ARG A 279 16.05 7.95 -8.06
C ARG A 279 16.61 9.17 -8.79
N CYS A 280 16.92 10.25 -8.09
CA CYS A 280 17.48 11.45 -8.70
C CYS A 280 18.90 11.16 -9.23
N ARG A 281 19.07 11.28 -10.55
CA ARG A 281 20.34 11.06 -11.27
C ARG A 281 20.74 12.36 -11.97
N PRO A 282 21.43 13.28 -11.29
CA PRO A 282 21.72 14.61 -11.84
C PRO A 282 22.53 14.53 -13.15
N THR A 283 23.46 13.58 -13.28
CA THR A 283 24.26 13.35 -14.48
C THR A 283 23.47 12.88 -15.70
N ALA A 284 22.31 12.24 -15.49
CA ALA A 284 21.40 11.81 -16.55
C ALA A 284 20.24 12.79 -16.76
N SER A 285 20.23 13.90 -16.01
CA SER A 285 19.20 14.95 -16.08
C SER A 285 19.68 16.13 -16.94
N PRO A 286 18.75 16.99 -17.40
CA PRO A 286 19.10 18.26 -18.04
C PRO A 286 19.83 19.27 -17.14
N TRP A 287 19.94 19.03 -15.83
CA TRP A 287 20.57 19.93 -14.86
C TRP A 287 21.63 19.22 -13.99
N PRO A 288 22.80 18.86 -14.55
CA PRO A 288 23.87 18.21 -13.79
C PRO A 288 24.40 19.03 -12.61
N GLN A 289 24.31 20.37 -12.69
CA GLN A 289 24.71 21.30 -11.64
C GLN A 289 23.94 21.11 -10.32
N ASP A 290 22.76 20.47 -10.36
CA ASP A 290 21.93 20.23 -9.18
C ASP A 290 22.55 19.18 -8.22
N ALA A 291 23.62 18.49 -8.63
CA ALA A 291 24.25 17.43 -7.84
C ALA A 291 24.67 17.87 -6.43
N GLY A 292 25.19 19.11 -6.28
CA GLY A 292 25.60 19.64 -4.98
C GLY A 292 24.43 19.86 -4.02
N ALA A 293 23.30 20.39 -4.52
CA ALA A 293 22.08 20.54 -3.74
C ALA A 293 21.51 19.18 -3.33
N LEU A 294 21.48 18.21 -4.24
CA LEU A 294 21.04 16.85 -3.93
C LEU A 294 21.94 16.16 -2.89
N SER A 295 23.24 16.47 -2.83
CA SER A 295 24.13 15.96 -1.77
C SER A 295 23.73 16.55 -0.42
N ARG A 296 23.61 17.88 -0.32
CA ARG A 296 23.21 18.56 0.92
C ARG A 296 21.88 18.05 1.46
N LEU A 297 20.92 17.77 0.59
CA LEU A 297 19.63 17.21 0.98
C LEU A 297 19.75 15.78 1.55
N ARG A 298 20.65 14.95 1.01
CA ARG A 298 20.93 13.62 1.56
C ARG A 298 21.62 13.70 2.92
N ASP A 299 22.60 14.58 3.04
CA ASP A 299 23.33 14.81 4.29
C ASP A 299 22.36 15.32 5.38
N ALA A 300 21.49 16.27 5.04
CA ALA A 300 20.44 16.76 5.93
C ALA A 300 19.47 15.68 6.41
N LEU A 301 19.14 14.69 5.57
CA LEU A 301 18.34 13.53 5.99
C LEU A 301 19.13 12.61 6.92
N ALA A 302 20.39 12.32 6.59
CA ALA A 302 21.26 11.48 7.42
C ALA A 302 21.45 12.09 8.82
N ASP A 303 21.66 13.40 8.90
CA ASP A 303 21.76 14.15 10.15
C ASP A 303 20.46 14.13 10.97
N SER A 304 19.32 13.94 10.31
CA SER A 304 17.99 13.87 10.95
C SER A 304 17.57 12.45 11.37
N GLN A 305 18.36 11.42 11.05
CA GLN A 305 17.98 10.02 11.23
C GLN A 305 17.73 9.67 12.70
N ASN A 306 18.55 10.17 13.62
CA ASN A 306 18.38 9.87 15.05
C ASN A 306 17.04 10.38 15.59
N ALA A 307 16.63 11.60 15.21
CA ALA A 307 15.33 12.16 15.61
C ALA A 307 14.16 11.39 14.97
N TRP A 308 14.36 10.86 13.76
CA TRP A 308 13.37 10.00 13.10
C TRP A 308 13.23 8.64 13.80
N ASP A 309 14.33 8.02 14.17
CA ASP A 309 14.34 6.74 14.88
C ASP A 309 13.73 6.86 16.28
N GLU A 310 14.05 7.94 17.01
CA GLU A 310 13.45 8.27 18.31
C GLU A 310 11.92 8.42 18.19
N PHE A 311 11.45 9.16 17.19
CA PHE A 311 10.01 9.29 16.94
C PHE A 311 9.33 7.96 16.61
N ASN A 312 9.97 7.11 15.80
CA ASN A 312 9.43 5.81 15.44
C ASN A 312 9.38 4.85 16.64
N ALA A 313 10.40 4.87 17.51
CA ALA A 313 10.41 4.10 18.75
C ALA A 313 9.26 4.53 19.66
N LEU A 314 9.07 5.83 19.88
CA LEU A 314 7.96 6.37 20.65
C LEU A 314 6.61 5.94 20.05
N ARG A 315 6.44 6.07 18.74
CA ARG A 315 5.22 5.65 18.03
C ARG A 315 4.91 4.16 18.22
N ALA A 316 5.93 3.29 18.14
CA ALA A 316 5.77 1.86 18.35
C ALA A 316 5.35 1.52 19.80
N GLU A 317 5.91 2.22 20.79
CA GLU A 317 5.53 2.07 22.20
C GLU A 317 4.08 2.49 22.45
N LEU A 318 3.63 3.60 21.84
CA LEU A 318 2.26 4.12 21.97
C LEU A 318 1.19 3.22 21.36
N TYR A 319 1.50 2.50 20.29
CA TYR A 319 0.60 1.49 19.75
C TYR A 319 0.60 0.19 20.57
N SER A 320 1.63 -0.03 21.39
CA SER A 320 1.81 -1.24 22.19
C SER A 320 1.31 -1.11 23.63
N ILE A 321 1.21 0.11 24.15
CA ILE A 321 0.80 0.42 25.52
C ILE A 321 -0.24 1.56 25.44
N PRO A 322 -1.38 1.52 26.16
CA PRO A 322 -2.24 2.70 26.26
C PRO A 322 -1.49 3.76 27.06
N ALA A 323 -0.74 4.63 26.37
CA ALA A 323 0.00 5.72 26.98
C ALA A 323 -0.73 7.04 26.70
N ASP A 324 -1.34 7.55 27.75
CA ASP A 324 -2.04 8.82 27.89
C ASP A 324 -1.03 9.96 28.16
N LEU A 325 -0.14 10.20 27.19
CA LEU A 325 0.65 11.44 27.18
C LEU A 325 -0.28 12.64 27.02
N SER A 326 -0.13 13.64 27.88
CA SER A 326 -0.86 14.90 27.76
C SER A 326 -0.46 15.65 26.49
N ALA A 327 -1.36 16.52 26.00
CA ALA A 327 -1.07 17.36 24.83
C ALA A 327 0.18 18.25 25.03
N GLN A 328 0.48 18.63 26.27
CA GLN A 328 1.65 19.43 26.63
C GLN A 328 2.95 18.63 26.55
N GLU A 329 2.98 17.40 27.06
CA GLU A 329 4.14 16.51 26.96
C GLU A 329 4.45 16.19 25.49
N TRP A 330 3.40 15.98 24.69
CA TRP A 330 3.52 15.80 23.26
C TRP A 330 4.13 16.99 22.53
N SER A 331 3.70 18.22 22.86
CA SER A 331 4.29 19.43 22.30
C SER A 331 5.76 19.58 22.70
N GLN A 332 6.12 19.22 23.92
CA GLN A 332 7.52 19.27 24.39
C GLN A 332 8.42 18.29 23.63
N VAL A 333 7.97 17.05 23.44
CA VAL A 333 8.69 16.03 22.65
C VAL A 333 8.87 16.49 21.21
N ARG A 334 7.80 16.94 20.55
CA ARG A 334 7.86 17.44 19.17
C ARG A 334 8.74 18.67 19.02
N SER A 335 8.72 19.60 19.96
CA SER A 335 9.61 20.77 19.95
C SER A 335 11.08 20.36 20.04
N THR A 336 11.39 19.33 20.85
CA THR A 336 12.75 18.78 20.99
C THR A 336 13.22 18.15 19.68
N LEU A 337 12.42 17.25 19.10
CA LEU A 337 12.70 16.61 17.81
C LEU A 337 12.80 17.64 16.68
N GLY A 338 11.85 18.57 16.61
CA GLY A 338 11.81 19.66 15.65
C GLY A 338 13.03 20.59 15.74
N THR A 339 13.53 20.84 16.95
CA THR A 339 14.73 21.66 17.16
C THR A 339 15.98 20.93 16.66
N ALA A 340 16.06 19.61 16.87
CA ALA A 340 17.16 18.79 16.39
C ALA A 340 17.25 18.77 14.85
N VAL A 341 16.11 18.69 14.15
CA VAL A 341 16.07 18.67 12.68
C VAL A 341 15.98 20.05 12.02
N LEU A 342 16.01 21.12 12.81
CA LEU A 342 15.87 22.49 12.30
C LEU A 342 16.92 22.89 11.23
N PRO A 343 18.21 22.49 11.35
CA PRO A 343 19.18 22.70 10.27
C PRO A 343 18.77 22.00 8.97
N ALA A 344 18.25 20.77 9.06
CA ALA A 344 17.77 20.02 7.91
C ALA A 344 16.55 20.69 7.27
N ILE A 345 15.58 21.15 8.06
CA ILE A 345 14.41 21.91 7.57
C ILE A 345 14.87 23.11 6.73
N ARG A 346 15.85 23.87 7.21
CA ARG A 346 16.39 25.04 6.48
C ARG A 346 17.02 24.65 5.15
N THR A 347 17.84 23.60 5.13
CA THR A 347 18.45 23.07 3.90
C THR A 347 17.38 22.62 2.91
N TRP A 348 16.35 21.91 3.38
CA TRP A 348 15.23 21.45 2.56
C TRP A 348 14.41 22.60 1.97
N LEU A 349 14.14 23.66 2.73
CA LEU A 349 13.47 24.84 2.22
C LEU A 349 14.30 25.54 1.13
N ALA A 350 15.61 25.69 1.36
CA ALA A 350 16.51 26.37 0.43
C ALA A 350 16.70 25.61 -0.90
N ASP A 351 16.83 24.28 -0.85
CA ASP A 351 17.10 23.45 -2.03
C ASP A 351 15.83 22.79 -2.62
N SER A 352 14.63 23.17 -2.14
CA SER A 352 13.33 22.57 -2.51
C SER A 352 12.99 22.61 -4.01
N GLU A 353 13.24 23.73 -4.69
CA GLU A 353 12.97 23.88 -6.13
C GLU A 353 13.89 22.98 -6.97
N THR A 354 15.16 22.89 -6.57
CA THR A 354 16.13 22.00 -7.19
C THR A 354 15.74 20.54 -7.01
N PHE A 355 15.31 20.18 -5.79
CA PHE A 355 14.77 18.86 -5.51
C PHE A 355 13.55 18.53 -6.38
N GLU A 356 12.55 19.43 -6.43
CA GLU A 356 11.32 19.21 -7.19
C GLU A 356 11.62 18.95 -8.67
N ARG A 357 12.46 19.79 -9.26
CA ARG A 357 12.87 19.68 -10.66
C ARG A 357 13.55 18.34 -10.96
N GLN A 358 14.49 17.92 -10.12
CA GLN A 358 15.19 16.64 -10.26
C GLN A 358 14.27 15.45 -10.02
N ALA A 359 13.38 15.52 -9.04
CA ALA A 359 12.41 14.47 -8.76
C ALA A 359 11.42 14.31 -9.93
N ARG A 360 10.91 15.41 -10.49
CA ARG A 360 10.03 15.36 -11.67
C ARG A 360 10.74 14.77 -12.90
N ALA A 361 12.04 14.98 -13.06
CA ALA A 361 12.82 14.34 -14.13
C ALA A 361 13.05 12.83 -13.90
N ALA A 362 13.06 12.39 -12.63
CA ALA A 362 13.34 11.02 -12.23
C ALA A 362 12.09 10.10 -12.16
N VAL A 363 10.94 10.56 -12.66
CA VAL A 363 9.67 9.80 -12.64
C VAL A 363 9.85 8.42 -13.31
N PRO A 364 9.40 7.33 -12.68
CA PRO A 364 9.46 5.99 -13.25
C PRO A 364 8.79 5.91 -14.64
N GLY A 365 9.50 5.35 -15.61
CA GLY A 365 9.02 5.21 -17.00
C GLY A 365 9.13 6.48 -17.86
N GLY A 366 9.72 7.56 -17.35
CA GLY A 366 10.07 8.74 -18.14
C GLY A 366 11.31 8.54 -19.02
N HIS A 367 11.59 9.47 -19.93
CA HIS A 367 12.73 9.42 -20.87
C HIS A 367 14.09 9.15 -20.20
N VAL A 368 14.30 9.65 -18.97
CA VAL A 368 15.52 9.43 -18.18
C VAL A 368 15.57 8.02 -17.58
N ALA A 369 14.42 7.43 -17.21
CA ALA A 369 14.34 6.07 -16.69
C ALA A 369 14.52 5.00 -17.78
N LEU A 370 14.16 5.31 -19.04
CA LEU A 370 14.32 4.42 -20.19
C LEU A 370 15.77 4.33 -20.71
N SER A 371 16.61 5.31 -20.36
CA SER A 371 18.02 5.35 -20.76
C SER A 371 18.98 4.70 -19.75
N ALA A 372 18.45 4.19 -18.63
CA ALA A 372 19.23 3.63 -17.54
C ALA A 372 19.06 2.11 -17.44
N PRO A 373 20.13 1.34 -17.15
CA PRO A 373 19.97 -0.05 -16.75
C PRO A 373 19.17 -0.12 -15.43
N SER A 374 18.30 -1.13 -15.32
CA SER A 374 17.43 -1.34 -14.16
C SER A 374 18.21 -1.21 -12.84
N PRO A 375 17.69 -0.47 -11.84
CA PRO A 375 18.34 -0.39 -10.54
C PRO A 375 18.34 -1.78 -9.91
N ARG A 376 19.53 -2.32 -9.65
CA ARG A 376 19.68 -3.47 -8.74
C ARG A 376 19.26 -2.99 -7.35
N LEU A 377 18.21 -3.62 -6.81
CA LEU A 377 17.92 -3.57 -5.39
C LEU A 377 19.19 -4.02 -4.66
N LEU A 378 19.71 -3.18 -3.78
CA LEU A 378 20.72 -3.57 -2.80
C LEU A 378 20.02 -4.48 -1.79
N THR A 379 19.80 -5.74 -2.15
CA THR A 379 19.60 -6.79 -1.16
C THR A 379 20.97 -7.15 -0.62
N THR A 380 21.34 -6.55 0.51
CA THR A 380 22.37 -7.11 1.37
C THR A 380 21.83 -8.40 1.99
N SER A 381 21.97 -9.51 1.26
CA SER A 381 22.07 -10.82 1.90
C SER A 381 23.55 -11.04 2.22
N PRO A 382 23.91 -11.29 3.49
CA PRO A 382 25.24 -11.82 3.80
C PRO A 382 25.38 -13.16 3.08
N ALA A 383 26.38 -13.28 2.22
CA ALA A 383 26.75 -14.58 1.67
C ALA A 383 27.15 -15.49 2.83
N LEU A 384 26.41 -16.59 3.02
CA LEU A 384 26.85 -17.67 3.89
C LEU A 384 28.20 -18.21 3.34
N PRO A 385 29.17 -18.49 4.21
CA PRO A 385 30.42 -19.11 3.77
C PRO A 385 30.14 -20.51 3.21
N ALA A 386 30.72 -20.79 2.03
CA ALA A 386 30.65 -22.09 1.39
C ALA A 386 31.23 -23.18 2.32
N PRO A 387 30.64 -24.39 2.36
CA PRO A 387 31.20 -25.50 3.10
C PRO A 387 32.52 -25.94 2.46
N ALA A 388 33.54 -26.16 3.29
CA ALA A 388 34.83 -26.70 2.89
C ALA A 388 34.65 -28.15 2.39
N GLY A 389 34.51 -28.29 1.08
CA GLY A 389 34.55 -29.57 0.37
C GLY A 389 35.99 -30.03 0.15
N GLU A 390 36.43 -30.90 1.05
CA GLU A 390 36.99 -32.22 0.72
C GLU A 390 38.13 -32.28 -0.31
N ARG A 391 39.36 -32.48 0.21
CA ARG A 391 40.54 -32.89 -0.56
C ARG A 391 40.30 -34.27 -1.20
N ALA A 392 40.38 -34.34 -2.52
CA ALA A 392 40.54 -35.58 -3.27
C ALA A 392 42.01 -36.09 -3.21
N PRO A 393 42.24 -37.40 -3.38
CA PRO A 393 43.48 -38.07 -2.97
C PRO A 393 44.59 -38.00 -4.02
N LEU A 394 45.84 -38.03 -3.54
CA LEU A 394 47.05 -38.24 -4.33
C LEU A 394 47.30 -39.74 -4.50
N THR A 395 47.46 -40.20 -5.75
CA THR A 395 48.43 -41.20 -6.26
C THR A 395 48.11 -41.53 -7.72
N PRO A 396 49.05 -42.02 -8.55
CA PRO A 396 50.31 -42.73 -8.23
C PRO A 396 51.56 -41.85 -8.15
#